data_AF-A0A7I7LJT7-F1
#
_entry.id   AF-A0A7I7LJT7-F1
#
_cell.length_a   1.000
_cell.length_b   1.000
_cell.length_c   1.000
_cell.angle_alpha   90.00
_cell.angle_beta   90.00
_cell.angle_gamma   90.00
#
_symmetry.space_group_name_H-M   'P 1'
#
loop_
_entity.id
_entity.type
_entity.pdbx_description
1 polymer ?
#
loop_
_entity_poly.entity_id
_entity_poly.type
_entity_poly.pdbx_seq_one_letter_code
_entity_poly.pdbx_strand_id
1 'polypeptide(L)'
;MSVDIAEPFTPHPMLSIRLVRELGDPQSTLRATTDFRTAAVLIHAGGEVDAANEHTWRQLVAETAASAPSPGLFIVDVSGLDFMGCCAFEVLAEQAD
;
A
#
# COMPACT_ATOMS: atom_id res chain seq x y z
N MET A 1 23.82 19.86 -29.88
CA MET A 1 22.40 20.06 -29.50
C MET A 1 22.12 19.02 -28.43
N SER A 2 21.95 19.45 -27.18
CA SER A 2 21.67 18.54 -26.06
C SER A 2 20.18 18.23 -26.09
N VAL A 3 19.82 16.96 -26.24
CA VAL A 3 18.42 16.54 -26.12
C VAL A 3 18.13 16.46 -24.64
N ASP A 4 17.48 17.50 -24.11
CA ASP A 4 16.90 17.49 -22.77
C ASP A 4 15.70 16.55 -22.82
N ILE A 5 15.92 15.28 -22.52
CA ILE A 5 14.85 14.31 -22.35
C ILE A 5 14.22 14.66 -20.99
N ALA A 6 13.17 15.49 -21.02
CA ALA A 6 12.29 15.61 -19.87
C ALA A 6 11.83 14.20 -19.50
N GLU A 7 12.21 13.72 -18.31
CA GLU A 7 11.69 12.47 -17.78
C GLU A 7 10.15 12.56 -17.85
N PRO A 8 9.47 11.56 -18.42
CA PRO A 8 8.03 11.55 -18.46
C PRO A 8 7.53 11.65 -17.02
N PHE A 9 6.67 12.64 -16.74
CA PHE A 9 5.96 12.74 -15.47
C PHE A 9 5.06 11.53 -15.35
N THR A 10 5.58 10.45 -14.75
CA THR A 10 4.77 9.33 -14.33
C THR A 10 3.90 9.88 -13.21
N PRO A 11 2.56 9.89 -13.35
CA PRO A 11 1.71 10.21 -12.22
C PRO A 11 2.10 9.24 -11.11
N HIS A 12 2.69 9.76 -10.04
CA HIS A 12 2.95 8.95 -8.86
C HIS A 12 1.62 8.32 -8.49
N PRO A 13 1.51 6.99 -8.39
CA PRO A 13 0.27 6.41 -7.96
C PRO A 13 0.00 6.93 -6.55
N MET A 14 -1.13 7.60 -6.38
CA MET A 14 -1.49 8.22 -5.12
C MET A 14 -2.61 7.42 -4.50
N LEU A 15 -2.41 7.03 -3.25
CA LEU A 15 -3.49 6.55 -2.41
C LEU A 15 -4.60 7.60 -2.34
N SER A 16 -5.83 7.15 -2.22
CA SER A 16 -6.99 8.01 -2.09
C SER A 16 -6.87 8.91 -0.87
N ILE A 17 -7.37 10.15 -0.98
CA ILE A 17 -7.31 11.12 0.13
C ILE A 17 -7.98 10.57 1.39
N ARG A 18 -9.02 9.74 1.23
CA ARG A 18 -9.69 9.06 2.34
C ARG A 18 -8.73 8.11 3.05
N LEU A 19 -8.07 7.22 2.32
CA LEU A 19 -7.12 6.27 2.88
C LEU A 19 -5.94 6.98 3.57
N VAL A 20 -5.39 8.04 2.95
CA VAL A 20 -4.33 8.85 3.56
C VAL A 20 -4.79 9.48 4.88
N ARG A 21 -6.04 9.93 4.97
CA ARG A 21 -6.61 10.47 6.22
C ARG A 21 -6.80 9.39 7.28
N GLU A 22 -7.31 8.23 6.91
CA GLU A 22 -7.53 7.12 7.84
C GLU A 22 -6.21 6.61 8.42
N LEU A 23 -5.17 6.46 7.60
CA LEU A 23 -3.82 6.09 8.06
C LEU A 23 -3.13 7.19 8.88
N GLY A 24 -3.49 8.45 8.64
CA GLY A 24 -2.97 9.61 9.36
C GLY A 24 -3.71 9.95 10.65
N ASP A 25 -4.80 9.24 10.98
CA ASP A 25 -5.56 9.46 12.21
C ASP A 25 -4.69 9.07 13.43
N PRO A 26 -4.48 9.97 14.41
CA PRO A 26 -3.72 9.66 15.62
C PRO A 26 -4.29 8.52 16.47
N GLN A 27 -5.55 8.12 16.26
CA GLN A 27 -6.19 6.98 16.91
C GLN A 27 -6.15 5.71 16.05
N SER A 28 -5.64 5.77 14.82
CA SER A 28 -5.45 4.58 14.01
C SER A 28 -4.36 3.69 14.60
N THR A 29 -4.71 2.43 14.82
CA THR A 29 -3.76 1.38 15.20
C THR A 29 -2.97 0.87 13.99
N LEU A 30 -3.53 0.98 12.78
CA LEU A 30 -2.87 0.66 11.52
C LEU A 30 -2.11 1.88 10.99
N ARG A 31 -0.81 1.69 10.76
CA ARG A 31 0.07 2.65 10.08
C ARG A 31 0.63 2.01 8.83
N ALA A 32 0.84 2.79 7.78
CA ALA A 32 1.50 2.31 6.59
C ALA A 32 2.27 3.40 5.87
N THR A 33 3.34 2.99 5.19
CA THR A 33 3.98 3.80 4.16
C THR A 33 4.00 3.02 2.85
N THR A 34 3.85 3.72 1.74
CA THR A 34 3.86 3.11 0.41
C THR A 34 5.02 3.66 -0.39
N ASP A 35 5.86 2.75 -0.88
CA ASP A 35 7.02 3.05 -1.69
C ASP A 35 6.80 2.60 -3.12
N PHE A 36 6.71 3.56 -4.03
CA PHE A 36 6.64 3.32 -5.47
C PHE A 36 8.05 3.29 -6.05
N ARG A 37 8.44 2.15 -6.63
CA ARG A 37 9.73 1.94 -7.31
C ARG A 37 9.47 1.56 -8.77
N THR A 38 10.48 1.65 -9.61
CA THR A 38 10.36 1.41 -11.06
C THR A 38 9.84 -0.01 -11.39
N ALA A 39 10.21 -1.01 -10.60
CA ALA A 39 9.86 -2.41 -10.84
C ALA A 39 9.07 -3.06 -9.70
N ALA A 40 8.70 -2.28 -8.67
CA ALA A 40 7.98 -2.80 -7.52
C ALA A 40 7.19 -1.70 -6.81
N VAL A 41 6.13 -2.10 -6.11
CA VAL A 41 5.45 -1.26 -5.13
C VAL A 41 5.43 -1.99 -3.80
N LEU A 42 5.84 -1.29 -2.74
CA LEU A 42 5.94 -1.82 -1.39
C LEU A 42 4.95 -1.13 -0.47
N ILE A 43 4.25 -1.91 0.36
CA ILE A 43 3.61 -1.44 1.58
C ILE A 43 4.50 -1.85 2.75
N HIS A 44 4.89 -0.90 3.59
CA HIS A 44 5.43 -1.19 4.92
C HIS A 44 4.33 -0.95 5.95
N ALA A 45 3.75 -2.03 6.46
CA ALA A 45 2.67 -1.99 7.44
C ALA A 45 3.22 -2.01 8.87
N GLY A 46 2.57 -1.26 9.76
CA GLY A 46 2.95 -1.16 11.16
C GLY A 46 1.76 -1.05 12.12
N GLY A 47 1.96 -1.48 13.37
CA GLY A 47 0.91 -1.49 14.38
C GLY A 47 0.01 -2.72 14.24
N GLU A 48 -1.30 -2.54 14.14
CA GLU A 48 -2.24 -3.66 14.25
C GLU A 48 -3.22 -3.69 13.08
N VAL A 49 -3.50 -4.89 12.55
CA VAL A 49 -4.61 -5.12 11.63
C VAL A 49 -5.60 -6.09 12.25
N ASP A 50 -6.85 -5.67 12.38
CA ASP A 50 -7.94 -6.46 12.97
C ASP A 50 -9.29 -6.17 12.29
N ALA A 51 -10.38 -6.71 12.84
CA ALA A 51 -11.71 -6.52 12.29
C ALA A 51 -12.20 -5.06 12.35
N ALA A 52 -11.67 -4.23 13.25
CA ALA A 52 -12.08 -2.83 13.37
C ALA A 52 -11.48 -1.95 12.25
N ASN A 53 -10.32 -2.32 11.71
CA ASN A 53 -9.64 -1.57 10.65
C ASN A 53 -9.48 -2.35 9.32
N GLU A 54 -10.12 -3.52 9.18
CA GLU A 54 -10.07 -4.37 7.97
C GLU A 54 -10.40 -3.61 6.69
N HIS A 55 -11.40 -2.71 6.73
CA HIS A 55 -11.78 -1.93 5.56
C HIS A 55 -10.63 -1.05 5.06
N THR A 56 -9.92 -0.39 5.97
CA THR A 56 -8.74 0.44 5.65
C THR A 56 -7.61 -0.43 5.11
N TRP A 57 -7.37 -1.60 5.70
CA TRP A 57 -6.38 -2.57 5.21
C TRP A 57 -6.70 -3.04 3.79
N ARG A 58 -7.94 -3.45 3.53
CA ARG A 58 -8.41 -3.89 2.20
C ARG A 58 -8.25 -2.79 1.15
N GLN A 59 -8.60 -1.55 1.48
CA GLN A 59 -8.40 -0.41 0.58
C GLN A 59 -6.91 -0.15 0.31
N LEU A 60 -6.07 -0.20 1.34
CA LEU A 60 -4.63 -0.01 1.19
C LEU A 60 -4.01 -1.03 0.24
N VAL A 61 -4.30 -2.32 0.45
CA VAL A 61 -3.75 -3.38 -0.39
C VAL A 61 -4.27 -3.25 -1.82
N ALA A 62 -5.57 -3.04 -2.02
CA ALA A 62 -6.16 -2.93 -3.36
C ALA A 62 -5.67 -1.70 -4.15
N GLU A 63 -5.66 -0.51 -3.54
CA GLU A 63 -5.20 0.71 -4.21
C GLU A 63 -3.71 0.64 -4.57
N THR A 64 -2.91 0.04 -3.69
CA THR A 64 -1.48 -0.12 -3.93
C THR A 64 -1.20 -1.20 -4.98
N ALA A 65 -1.90 -2.33 -4.95
CA ALA A 65 -1.78 -3.40 -5.94
C ALA A 65 -2.17 -2.92 -7.34
N ALA A 66 -3.26 -2.16 -7.47
CA ALA A 66 -3.70 -1.56 -8.72
C ALA A 66 -2.67 -0.56 -9.31
N SER A 67 -1.77 -0.08 -8.47
CA SER A 67 -0.68 0.84 -8.83
C SER A 67 0.62 0.12 -9.19
N ALA A 68 0.68 -1.21 -9.07
CA ALA A 68 1.89 -1.97 -9.34
C ALA A 68 2.20 -2.00 -10.86
N PRO A 69 3.47 -1.79 -11.26
CA PRO A 69 3.85 -1.89 -12.66
C PRO A 69 3.68 -3.31 -13.17
N SER A 70 3.35 -3.46 -14.45
CA SER A 70 3.29 -4.76 -15.13
C SER A 70 4.28 -4.78 -16.31
N PRO A 71 5.29 -5.67 -16.31
CA PRO A 71 5.63 -6.62 -15.25
C PRO A 71 6.26 -5.92 -14.03
N GLY A 72 5.98 -6.41 -12.82
CA GLY A 72 6.50 -5.82 -11.59
C GLY A 72 6.04 -6.57 -10.33
N LEU A 73 6.64 -6.22 -9.19
CA LEU A 73 6.35 -6.84 -7.91
C LEU A 73 5.40 -5.98 -7.07
N PHE A 74 4.43 -6.61 -6.43
CA PHE A 74 3.68 -6.03 -5.33
C PHE A 74 4.10 -6.73 -4.04
N ILE A 75 4.64 -5.97 -3.08
CA ILE A 75 5.22 -6.51 -1.85
C ILE A 75 4.52 -5.89 -0.65
N VAL A 76 4.07 -6.72 0.28
CA VAL A 76 3.51 -6.29 1.55
C VAL A 76 4.45 -6.74 2.67
N ASP A 77 5.21 -5.78 3.20
CA ASP A 77 6.07 -5.99 4.36
C ASP A 77 5.23 -5.81 5.64
N VAL A 78 4.97 -6.94 6.29
CA VAL A 78 4.22 -7.03 7.55
C VAL A 78 5.12 -7.08 8.79
N SER A 79 6.43 -6.94 8.63
CA SER A 79 7.39 -7.08 9.75
C SER A 79 7.23 -6.03 10.84
N GLY A 80 6.61 -4.89 10.53
CA GLY A 80 6.28 -3.84 11.50
C GLY A 80 4.94 -4.03 12.22
N LEU A 81 4.16 -5.06 11.89
CA LEU A 81 2.90 -5.35 12.56
C LEU A 81 3.16 -6.03 13.91
N ASP A 82 2.56 -5.47 14.96
CA ASP A 82 2.51 -6.01 16.31
C ASP A 82 1.39 -7.05 16.45
N PHE A 83 0.32 -6.93 15.63
CA PHE A 83 -0.80 -7.86 15.59
C PHE A 83 -1.41 -7.96 14.18
N MET A 84 -1.79 -9.18 13.80
CA MET A 84 -2.45 -9.47 12.52
C MET A 84 -3.59 -10.47 12.72
N GLY A 85 -4.83 -9.98 12.61
CA GLY A 85 -6.05 -10.78 12.69
C GLY A 85 -6.30 -11.60 11.41
N CYS A 86 -7.18 -12.61 11.51
CA CYS A 86 -7.48 -13.51 10.39
C CYS A 86 -8.00 -12.78 9.14
N CYS A 87 -8.81 -11.73 9.32
CA CYS A 87 -9.34 -10.91 8.23
C CYS A 87 -8.22 -10.22 7.41
N ALA A 88 -7.07 -9.93 8.03
CA ALA A 88 -5.94 -9.34 7.32
C ALA A 88 -5.31 -10.33 6.32
N PHE A 89 -5.22 -11.60 6.70
CA PHE A 89 -4.70 -12.67 5.84
C PHE A 89 -5.65 -12.99 4.68
N GLU A 90 -6.96 -12.94 4.91
CA GLU A 90 -7.97 -13.12 3.87
C GLU A 90 -7.79 -12.09 2.75
N VAL A 91 -7.63 -10.81 3.09
CA VAL A 91 -7.34 -9.75 2.12
C VAL A 91 -6.05 -10.06 1.34
N LEU A 92 -4.98 -10.52 1.99
CA LEU A 92 -3.74 -10.85 1.27
C LEU A 92 -3.89 -12.06 0.35
N ALA A 93 -4.65 -13.06 0.77
CA ALA A 93 -4.93 -14.24 -0.04
C ALA A 93 -5.72 -13.87 -1.31
N GLU A 94 -6.79 -13.09 -1.16
CA GLU A 94 -7.60 -12.61 -2.28
C GLU A 94 -6.80 -11.80 -3.32
N GLN A 95 -5.74 -11.09 -2.89
CA GLN A 95 -4.91 -10.29 -3.79
C GLN A 95 -3.79 -11.09 -4.46
N ALA A 96 -3.48 -12.28 -3.94
CA ALA A 96 -2.48 -13.18 -4.52
C ALA A 96 -3.05 -14.09 -5.62
N ASP A 97 -4.38 -14.21 -5.69
CA ASP A 97 -5.14 -14.96 -6.71
C ASP A 97 -5.27 -14.17 -8.03
#